data_AF-A0A1B9QWN4-F1
#
_entry.id   AF-A0A1B9QWN4-F1
#
_cell.length_a   1.000
_cell.length_b   1.000
_cell.length_c   1.000
_cell.angle_alpha   90.00
_cell.angle_beta   90.00
_cell.angle_gamma   90.00
#
_symmetry.space_group_name_H-M   'P 1'
#
loop_
_entity.id
_entity.type
_entity.pdbx_description
1 polymer ?
#
loop_
_entity_poly.entity_id
_entity_poly.type
_entity_poly.pdbx_seq_one_letter_code
_entity_poly.pdbx_strand_id
1 'polypeptide(L)'
;NSKKYHRVEEIDLEAFADNRTVQKSTIQAENPALAVQTARKYLGIPYSLFSENCEHFVRTACGLVKESTQVQKYLISAVGVGALLKSDNAVVQAAGGAAAVASMLTPTEQSPVKNVAVAACLAAGIAFLASK
;
A
#
# COMPACT_ATOMS: atom_id res chain seq x y z
N ASN A 1 -0.31 -12.74 9.33
CA ASN A 1 -1.32 -13.35 8.43
C ASN A 1 -0.61 -14.12 7.32
N SER A 2 -0.82 -15.43 7.22
CA SER A 2 -0.04 -16.29 6.32
C SER A 2 -0.79 -16.57 5.03
N LYS A 3 -0.18 -16.24 3.88
CA LYS A 3 -0.68 -16.64 2.55
C LYS A 3 -0.63 -18.16 2.34
N LYS A 4 0.25 -18.86 3.05
CA LYS A 4 0.43 -20.32 2.98
C LYS A 4 -0.66 -21.07 3.74
N TYR A 5 -1.04 -20.56 4.91
CA TYR A 5 -2.04 -21.20 5.78
C TYR A 5 -3.43 -20.57 5.67
N HIS A 6 -3.57 -19.51 4.87
CA HIS A 6 -4.81 -18.74 4.67
C HIS A 6 -5.46 -18.24 5.97
N ARG A 7 -4.66 -18.02 7.01
CA ARG A 7 -5.09 -17.51 8.32
C ARG A 7 -3.94 -16.88 9.10
N VAL A 8 -4.26 -16.22 10.20
CA VAL A 8 -3.26 -15.74 11.16
C VAL A 8 -2.67 -16.93 11.92
N GLU A 9 -1.35 -17.02 11.91
CA GLU A 9 -0.57 -18.11 12.50
C GLU A 9 0.63 -17.52 13.24
N GLU A 10 1.02 -18.16 14.34
CA GLU A 10 2.27 -17.90 15.06
C GLU A 10 3.26 -18.99 14.64
N ILE A 11 4.31 -18.60 13.92
CA ILE A 11 5.32 -19.51 13.38
C ILE A 11 6.71 -18.98 13.70
N ASP A 12 7.69 -19.88 13.65
CA ASP A 12 9.09 -19.51 13.78
C ASP A 12 9.54 -18.52 12.70
N LEU A 13 10.46 -17.61 13.06
CA LEU A 13 10.93 -16.56 12.17
C LEU A 13 11.70 -17.11 10.96
N GLU A 14 12.49 -18.17 11.12
CA GLU A 14 13.23 -18.81 10.03
C GLU A 14 12.26 -19.48 9.06
N ALA A 15 11.25 -20.16 9.60
CA ALA A 15 10.18 -20.76 8.80
C ALA A 15 9.32 -19.71 8.08
N PHE A 16 9.13 -18.53 8.68
CA PHE A 16 8.47 -17.39 8.04
C PHE A 16 9.33 -16.75 6.95
N ALA A 17 10.63 -16.62 7.20
CA ALA A 17 11.58 -15.97 6.31
C ALA A 17 11.73 -16.74 4.99
N ASP A 18 11.60 -18.07 5.01
CA ASP A 18 11.62 -18.92 3.80
C ASP A 18 12.84 -18.62 2.91
N ASN A 19 14.02 -18.59 3.53
CA ASN A 19 15.31 -18.23 2.90
C ASN A 19 15.39 -16.79 2.35
N ARG A 20 14.51 -15.88 2.79
CA ARG A 20 14.53 -14.46 2.43
C ARG A 20 14.99 -13.61 3.61
N THR A 21 15.56 -12.44 3.30
CA THR A 21 15.88 -11.45 4.33
C THR A 21 14.60 -10.75 4.79
N VAL A 22 14.28 -10.87 6.08
CA VAL A 22 13.20 -10.11 6.71
C VAL A 22 13.67 -8.68 6.95
N GLN A 23 12.91 -7.72 6.43
CA GLN A 23 13.17 -6.29 6.66
C GLN A 23 12.25 -5.77 7.75
N LYS A 24 12.77 -4.85 8.57
CA LYS A 24 11.98 -4.19 9.62
C LYS A 24 10.99 -3.23 8.97
N SER A 25 9.69 -3.43 9.25
CA SER A 25 8.61 -2.54 8.80
C SER A 25 8.73 -1.16 9.44
N THR A 26 8.24 -0.13 8.74
CA THR A 26 8.07 1.21 9.29
C THR A 26 6.86 1.32 10.21
N ILE A 27 5.94 0.34 10.15
CA ILE A 27 4.77 0.24 11.02
C ILE A 27 5.23 -0.19 12.41
N GLN A 28 5.08 0.69 13.39
CA GLN A 28 5.51 0.46 14.78
C GLN A 28 4.34 0.70 15.73
N ALA A 29 4.28 -0.12 16.79
CA ALA A 29 3.36 0.10 17.91
C ALA A 29 4.02 0.98 18.96
N GLU A 30 3.25 1.87 19.59
CA GLU A 30 3.71 2.61 20.77
C GLU A 30 4.06 1.69 21.94
N ASN A 31 3.29 0.60 22.10
CA ASN A 31 3.54 -0.43 23.10
C ASN A 31 3.69 -1.81 22.41
N PRO A 32 4.93 -2.28 22.17
CA PRO A 32 5.19 -3.56 21.51
C PRO A 32 4.60 -4.77 22.25
N ALA A 33 4.60 -4.77 23.59
CA ALA A 33 4.07 -5.87 24.38
C ALA A 33 2.55 -6.00 24.20
N LEU A 34 1.84 -4.87 24.21
CA LEU A 34 0.41 -4.84 23.91
C LEU A 34 0.12 -5.26 22.46
N ALA A 35 0.99 -4.90 21.52
CA ALA A 35 0.82 -5.30 20.12
C ALA A 35 0.95 -6.81 19.92
N VAL A 36 1.91 -7.46 20.59
CA VAL A 36 2.04 -8.92 20.58
C VAL A 36 0.82 -9.59 21.23
N GLN A 37 0.37 -9.07 22.37
CA GLN A 37 -0.83 -9.59 23.04
C GLN A 37 -2.07 -9.45 22.15
N THR A 38 -2.20 -8.32 21.47
CA THR A 38 -3.30 -8.06 20.53
C THR A 38 -3.21 -9.02 19.34
N ALA A 39 -2.04 -9.15 18.70
CA ALA A 39 -1.82 -10.06 17.59
C ALA A 39 -2.25 -11.51 17.90
N ARG A 40 -1.93 -12.00 19.10
CA ARG A 40 -2.31 -13.34 19.56
C ARG A 40 -3.82 -13.57 19.65
N LYS A 41 -4.62 -12.53 19.92
CA LYS A 41 -6.10 -12.64 19.93
C LYS A 41 -6.69 -12.96 18.56
N TYR A 42 -5.93 -12.71 17.49
CA TYR A 42 -6.39 -12.91 16.12
C TYR A 42 -5.91 -14.24 15.52
N LEU A 43 -5.22 -15.10 16.28
CA LEU A 43 -4.79 -16.42 15.79
C LEU A 43 -5.97 -17.24 15.26
N GLY A 44 -5.78 -17.89 14.12
CA GLY A 44 -6.80 -18.69 13.43
C GLY A 44 -7.79 -17.87 12.58
N ILE A 45 -7.80 -16.54 12.66
CA ILE A 45 -8.69 -15.71 11.82
C ILE A 45 -8.30 -15.87 10.34
N PRO A 46 -9.27 -16.12 9.44
CA PRO A 46 -9.02 -16.35 8.03
C PRO A 46 -8.40 -15.13 7.34
N TYR A 47 -7.55 -15.40 6.36
CA TYR A 47 -6.94 -14.38 5.50
C TYR A 47 -7.93 -13.91 4.45
N SER A 48 -8.03 -12.58 4.27
CA SER A 48 -8.71 -11.97 3.13
C SER A 48 -7.83 -10.86 2.57
N LEU A 49 -7.53 -10.92 1.26
CA LEU A 49 -6.70 -9.92 0.60
C LEU A 49 -7.29 -8.50 0.64
N PHE A 50 -8.63 -8.39 0.66
CA PHE A 50 -9.32 -7.12 0.56
C PHE A 50 -9.75 -6.54 1.92
N SER A 51 -10.03 -7.39 2.90
CA SER A 51 -10.50 -6.94 4.23
C SER A 51 -9.50 -7.20 5.35
N GLU A 52 -8.66 -8.24 5.26
CA GLU A 52 -7.79 -8.70 6.35
C GLU A 52 -6.40 -9.10 5.83
N ASN A 53 -5.79 -8.21 5.05
CA ASN A 53 -4.46 -8.45 4.50
C ASN A 53 -3.37 -8.37 5.58
N CYS A 54 -2.12 -8.70 5.23
CA CYS A 54 -1.02 -8.73 6.19
C CYS A 54 -0.82 -7.36 6.88
N GLU A 55 -0.99 -6.27 6.13
CA GLU A 55 -0.81 -4.92 6.64
C GLU A 55 -1.97 -4.50 7.55
N HIS A 56 -3.22 -4.80 7.19
CA HIS A 56 -4.38 -4.57 8.05
C HIS A 56 -4.23 -5.29 9.40
N PHE A 57 -3.76 -6.53 9.36
CA PHE A 57 -3.49 -7.32 10.57
C PHE A 57 -2.41 -6.65 11.44
N VAL A 58 -1.26 -6.29 10.86
CA VAL A 58 -0.17 -5.65 11.61
C VAL A 58 -0.62 -4.31 12.18
N ARG A 59 -1.32 -3.47 11.41
CA ARG A 59 -1.83 -2.17 11.88
C ARG A 59 -2.84 -2.34 13.01
N THR A 60 -3.76 -3.30 12.89
CA THR A 60 -4.72 -3.61 13.96
C THR A 60 -4.02 -4.07 15.23
N ALA A 61 -3.02 -4.96 15.10
CA ALA A 61 -2.21 -5.39 16.24
C ALA A 61 -1.46 -4.21 16.88
N CYS A 62 -0.95 -3.27 16.09
CA CYS A 62 -0.28 -2.06 16.55
C CYS A 62 -1.23 -0.96 17.07
N GLY A 63 -2.56 -1.15 17.02
CA GLY A 63 -3.53 -0.12 17.41
C GLY A 63 -3.69 1.03 16.41
N LEU A 64 -3.22 0.84 15.18
CA LEU A 64 -3.26 1.83 14.11
C LEU A 64 -4.52 1.66 13.24
N VAL A 65 -4.95 2.75 12.60
CA VAL A 65 -6.07 2.74 11.66
C VAL A 65 -5.78 1.79 10.48
N LYS A 66 -6.74 0.93 10.13
CA LYS A 66 -6.64 0.06 8.95
C LYS A 66 -6.59 0.91 7.67
N GLU A 67 -5.56 0.71 6.86
CA GLU A 67 -5.42 1.35 5.54
C GLU A 67 -5.13 0.29 4.49
N SER A 68 -5.76 0.40 3.32
CA SER A 68 -5.51 -0.49 2.18
C SER A 68 -4.55 0.15 1.18
N THR A 69 -3.39 0.58 1.66
CA THR A 69 -2.30 1.23 0.90
C THR A 69 -1.93 0.45 -0.37
N GLN A 70 -1.84 -0.88 -0.30
CA GLN A 70 -1.62 -1.77 -1.45
C GLN A 70 -2.74 -1.65 -2.50
N VAL A 71 -3.99 -1.67 -2.07
CA VAL A 71 -5.15 -1.52 -2.98
C VAL A 71 -5.15 -0.14 -3.60
N GLN A 72 -4.93 0.92 -2.79
CA GLN A 72 -4.80 2.29 -3.28
C GLN A 72 -3.70 2.39 -4.34
N LYS A 73 -2.53 1.79 -4.08
CA LYS A 73 -1.38 1.80 -5.00
C LYS A 73 -1.70 1.18 -6.35
N TYR A 74 -2.27 -0.03 -6.36
CA TYR A 74 -2.61 -0.71 -7.62
C TYR A 74 -3.75 -0.03 -8.36
N LEU A 75 -4.79 0.42 -7.65
CA LEU A 75 -5.95 1.06 -8.26
C LEU A 75 -5.57 2.41 -8.89
N ILE A 76 -4.82 3.25 -8.18
CA ILE A 76 -4.33 4.52 -8.72
C ILE A 76 -3.38 4.28 -9.90
N SER A 77 -2.50 3.28 -9.82
CA SER A 77 -1.59 2.97 -10.92
C SER A 77 -2.35 2.53 -12.18
N ALA A 78 -3.34 1.65 -12.03
CA ALA A 78 -4.16 1.19 -13.15
C ALA A 78 -4.95 2.34 -13.79
N VAL A 79 -5.58 3.19 -12.97
CA VAL A 79 -6.31 4.37 -13.46
C VAL A 79 -5.36 5.37 -14.12
N GLY A 80 -4.20 5.64 -13.52
CA GLY A 80 -3.20 6.56 -14.04
C GLY A 80 -2.63 6.10 -15.39
N VAL A 81 -2.27 4.82 -15.51
CA VAL A 81 -1.84 4.22 -16.79
C VAL A 81 -2.96 4.26 -17.82
N GLY A 82 -4.20 3.98 -17.42
CA GLY A 82 -5.37 4.10 -18.29
C GLY A 82 -5.52 5.52 -18.84
N ALA A 83 -5.47 6.54 -17.98
CA ALA A 83 -5.55 7.94 -18.37
C ALA A 83 -4.39 8.36 -19.29
N LEU A 84 -3.16 7.91 -18.99
CA LEU A 84 -1.97 8.15 -19.82
C LEU A 84 -2.14 7.58 -21.24
N LEU A 85 -2.64 6.36 -21.37
CA LEU A 85 -2.68 5.65 -22.65
C LEU A 85 -3.94 5.89 -23.46
N LYS A 86 -5.04 6.33 -22.84
CA LYS A 86 -6.36 6.40 -23.47
C LYS A 86 -6.96 7.79 -23.57
N SER A 87 -6.41 8.79 -22.89
CA SER A 87 -6.91 10.16 -23.02
C SER A 87 -6.35 10.82 -24.28
N ASP A 88 -7.16 11.62 -24.97
CA ASP A 88 -6.71 12.49 -26.06
C ASP A 88 -6.25 13.88 -25.55
N ASN A 89 -6.37 14.14 -24.25
CA ASN A 89 -6.00 15.41 -23.64
C ASN A 89 -4.60 15.30 -23.02
N ALA A 90 -3.63 16.06 -23.54
CA ALA A 90 -2.24 16.06 -23.09
C ALA A 90 -2.09 16.37 -21.58
N VAL A 91 -2.95 17.21 -21.02
CA VAL A 91 -2.97 17.51 -19.58
C VAL A 91 -3.39 16.29 -18.77
N VAL A 92 -4.43 15.58 -19.23
CA VAL A 92 -4.93 14.36 -18.57
C VAL A 92 -3.92 13.22 -18.72
N GLN A 93 -3.27 13.08 -19.88
CA GLN A 93 -2.21 12.11 -20.08
C GLN A 93 -1.05 12.34 -19.11
N ALA A 94 -0.57 13.59 -19.00
CA ALA A 94 0.50 13.97 -18.10
C ALA A 94 0.14 13.73 -16.63
N ALA A 95 -1.07 14.12 -16.21
CA ALA A 95 -1.56 13.89 -14.86
C ALA A 95 -1.67 12.39 -14.54
N GLY A 96 -2.21 11.59 -15.47
CA GLY A 96 -2.34 10.14 -15.34
C GLY A 96 -0.99 9.43 -15.24
N GLY A 97 -0.03 9.80 -16.08
CA GLY A 97 1.33 9.27 -16.04
C GLY A 97 2.04 9.59 -14.72
N ALA A 98 1.96 10.85 -14.28
CA ALA A 98 2.54 11.28 -13.02
C ALA A 98 1.89 10.59 -11.80
N ALA A 99 0.57 10.42 -11.82
CA ALA A 99 -0.16 9.67 -10.80
C ALA A 99 0.31 8.21 -10.73
N ALA A 100 0.47 7.53 -11.86
CA ALA A 100 0.95 6.16 -11.91
C ALA A 100 2.39 6.03 -11.36
N VAL A 101 3.29 6.90 -11.79
CA VAL A 101 4.69 6.90 -11.32
C VAL A 101 4.77 7.18 -9.82
N ALA A 102 4.09 8.24 -9.34
CA ALA A 102 4.10 8.61 -7.92
C ALA A 102 3.50 7.51 -7.03
N SER A 103 2.45 6.83 -7.51
CA SER A 103 1.86 5.68 -6.82
C SER A 103 2.87 4.53 -6.70
N MET A 104 3.55 4.19 -7.81
CA MET A 104 4.54 3.10 -7.86
C MET A 104 5.76 3.36 -6.99
N LEU A 105 6.23 4.62 -6.93
CA LEU A 105 7.37 5.05 -6.10
C LEU A 105 7.03 5.18 -4.62
N THR A 106 5.75 5.31 -4.24
CA THR A 106 5.37 5.38 -2.82
C THR A 106 5.58 4.00 -2.17
N PRO A 107 6.25 3.93 -1.00
CA PRO A 107 6.39 2.70 -0.24
C PRO A 107 5.04 2.03 0.02
N THR A 108 5.00 0.71 -0.07
CA THR A 108 3.75 -0.06 0.04
C THR A 108 3.04 0.14 1.37
N GLU A 109 3.76 0.47 2.45
CA GLU A 109 3.23 0.69 3.79
C GLU A 109 2.65 2.11 4.00
N GLN A 110 2.77 2.99 2.99
CA GLN A 110 2.32 4.37 3.03
C GLN A 110 1.22 4.61 2.00
N SER A 111 0.25 5.46 2.35
CA SER A 111 -0.79 5.84 1.39
C SER A 111 -0.19 6.68 0.24
N PRO A 112 -0.39 6.29 -1.03
CA PRO A 112 0.10 7.05 -2.18
C PRO A 112 -0.71 8.31 -2.47
N VAL A 113 -1.88 8.49 -1.83
CA VAL A 113 -2.87 9.52 -2.21
C VAL A 113 -2.27 10.92 -2.23
N LYS A 114 -1.52 11.31 -1.19
CA LYS A 114 -0.91 12.64 -1.10
C LYS A 114 0.15 12.86 -2.19
N ASN A 115 1.05 11.90 -2.37
CA ASN A 115 2.14 12.00 -3.34
C ASN A 115 1.60 12.05 -4.77
N VAL A 116 0.59 11.22 -5.05
CA VAL A 116 -0.14 11.19 -6.32
C VAL A 116 -0.80 12.53 -6.61
N ALA A 117 -1.51 13.11 -5.64
CA ALA A 117 -2.19 14.39 -5.83
C ALA A 117 -1.20 15.51 -6.19
N VAL A 118 -0.08 15.59 -5.47
CA VAL A 118 0.97 16.59 -5.74
C VAL A 118 1.58 16.39 -7.13
N ALA A 119 1.99 15.16 -7.46
CA ALA A 119 2.62 14.85 -8.73
C ALA A 119 1.69 15.09 -9.93
N ALA A 120 0.43 14.65 -9.83
CA ALA A 120 -0.58 14.84 -10.88
C ALA A 120 -0.87 16.32 -11.12
N CYS A 121 -1.06 17.12 -10.06
CA CYS A 121 -1.30 18.56 -10.17
C CYS A 121 -0.11 19.30 -10.80
N LEU A 122 1.12 18.97 -10.40
CA LEU A 122 2.33 19.57 -10.99
C LEU A 122 2.45 19.23 -12.48
N ALA A 123 2.31 17.95 -12.84
CA ALA A 123 2.39 17.52 -14.23
C ALA A 123 1.28 18.14 -15.10
N ALA A 124 0.05 18.20 -14.58
CA ALA A 124 -1.06 18.85 -15.26
C ALA A 124 -0.78 20.35 -15.50
N GLY A 125 -0.28 21.06 -14.48
CA GLY A 125 0.05 22.48 -14.60
C GLY A 125 1.14 22.75 -15.64
N ILE A 126 2.21 21.95 -15.65
CA ILE A 126 3.28 22.04 -16.64
C ILE A 126 2.76 21.76 -18.05
N ALA A 127 2.00 20.68 -18.23
CA ALA A 127 1.43 20.31 -19.52
C ALA A 127 0.45 21.38 -20.05
N PHE A 128 -0.36 21.97 -19.17
CA PHE A 128 -1.26 23.07 -19.53
C PHE A 128 -0.49 24.30 -20.01
N LEU A 129 0.59 24.68 -19.32
CA LEU A 129 1.44 25.80 -19.74
C LEU A 129 2.16 25.53 -21.06
N ALA A 130 2.61 24.30 -21.30
CA ALA A 130 3.29 23.91 -22.53
C ALA A 130 2.34 23.74 -23.74
N SER A 131 1.04 23.59 -23.49
CA SER A 131 0.00 23.47 -24.53
C SER A 131 -0.60 24.83 -24.93
N LYS A 132 -0.12 25.92 -24.34
CA LYS A 132 -0.42 27.30 -24.73
C LYS A 132 0.66 27.83 -25.66
#